data_AF-A0A8T9PZC6-F1
#
_entry.id   AF-A0A8T9PZC6-F1
#
_cell.length_a   1.000
_cell.length_b   1.000
_cell.length_c   1.000
_cell.angle_alpha   90.00
_cell.angle_beta   90.00
_cell.angle_gamma   90.00
#
_symmetry.space_group_name_H-M   'P 1'
#
loop_
_entity.id
_entity.type
_entity.pdbx_description
1 polymer ?
#
loop_
_entity_poly.entity_id
_entity_poly.type
_entity_poly.pdbx_seq_one_letter_code
_entity_poly.pdbx_strand_id
1 'polypeptide(L)'
;MSETPTSPPTNTALLYFQAPANYFWRWADSGQIVEWQNGVTISYRDELQVVIATLAAQNLPPLGAVLLLLAACSQGWPASGGQGVLAGLATMFRGHKGTDELQFYLNQACRFMDLVHELPPELRTGPRKLQLFQEVLQPASTRRTAKGQQLVAERTLDFGDSQGALAQWASGRLDEALRHSGPAVAVECFLADLQCLDQAFQRFPSADLLALRLRTGLDQVPKPLPEPALPEEPAAQPTDLLDQLAQDPRTAGLARLTQRLVAALRIPMHTHHASEQPLGGIADVANRGNFDRLLLSELAHDDLTLMARLVNNEALYLRREAPPAPEVRPRAVLLDTTLRMWGVPRVFALAAALAWTRNSQHGRQPTPVLAYALGGRLVEWADLDSFEGVVEALGRLDAALHPGAALQVFSRNQTDYAGADALLITAAEQLTEPAFAAALAEATATLRFLLTVNRSGELQLYEFYNGYRSLLSTTSFNLEELLFAPVPRQPRRIPPPERWGRPLCRNSRPHCFFRPPACAFRSAIPFITASACWPSPTQTGCCSGPTGVPEPGSCCLALSQVPFISAPTSTRTCSCWSRPTSCCASTGLLSTSQVETWNLLIWTTS
;
A
#
# COMPACT_ATOMS: atom_id res chain seq x y z
N MET A 1 -37.49 -78.52 -25.60
CA MET A 1 -36.69 -78.24 -24.39
C MET A 1 -37.28 -77.01 -23.74
N SER A 2 -37.43 -77.02 -22.42
CA SER A 2 -38.07 -75.94 -21.66
C SER A 2 -37.17 -74.72 -21.56
N GLU A 3 -37.61 -73.58 -22.09
CA GLU A 3 -36.99 -72.29 -21.80
C GLU A 3 -37.29 -71.91 -20.34
N THR A 4 -36.22 -71.62 -19.60
CA THR A 4 -36.28 -71.14 -18.21
C THR A 4 -36.88 -69.74 -18.18
N PRO A 5 -37.74 -69.40 -17.18
CA PRO A 5 -38.31 -68.08 -17.07
C PRO A 5 -37.21 -67.04 -16.83
N THR A 6 -37.09 -66.07 -17.73
CA THR A 6 -36.31 -64.84 -17.51
C THR A 6 -36.85 -64.13 -16.27
N SER A 7 -35.96 -63.74 -15.36
CA SER A 7 -36.33 -62.97 -14.18
C SER A 7 -37.05 -61.67 -14.57
N PRO A 8 -38.07 -61.24 -13.81
CA PRO A 8 -38.77 -59.99 -14.10
C PRO A 8 -37.78 -58.81 -14.07
N PRO A 9 -38.03 -57.73 -14.83
CA PRO A 9 -37.17 -56.56 -14.83
C PRO A 9 -37.07 -55.99 -13.41
N THR A 10 -35.89 -56.10 -12.83
CA THR A 10 -35.60 -55.64 -11.47
C THR A 10 -35.89 -54.14 -11.39
N ASN A 11 -36.83 -53.73 -10.52
CA ASN A 11 -37.11 -52.31 -10.36
C ASN A 11 -35.93 -51.64 -9.62
N THR A 12 -35.04 -51.03 -10.39
CA THR A 12 -33.83 -50.32 -9.91
C THR A 12 -34.17 -49.25 -8.88
N ALA A 13 -35.30 -48.56 -9.04
CA ALA A 13 -35.77 -47.55 -8.09
C ALA A 13 -36.16 -48.17 -6.73
N LEU A 14 -36.88 -49.30 -6.77
CA LEU A 14 -37.22 -50.05 -5.55
C LEU A 14 -35.95 -50.55 -4.84
N LEU A 15 -35.00 -51.14 -5.57
CA LEU A 15 -33.74 -51.62 -4.99
C LEU A 15 -32.92 -50.52 -4.31
N TYR A 16 -32.97 -49.30 -4.83
CA TYR A 16 -32.24 -48.16 -4.29
C TYR A 16 -32.88 -47.62 -3.01
N PHE A 17 -34.21 -47.44 -2.99
CA PHE A 17 -34.94 -46.85 -1.85
C PHE A 17 -35.37 -47.87 -0.78
N GLN A 18 -35.34 -49.18 -1.04
CA GLN A 18 -35.77 -50.20 -0.07
C GLN A 18 -34.68 -50.49 0.98
N ALA A 19 -35.06 -50.37 2.26
CA ALA A 19 -34.22 -50.78 3.38
C ALA A 19 -33.99 -52.30 3.35
N PRO A 20 -32.73 -52.79 3.32
CA PRO A 20 -32.45 -54.23 3.42
C PRO A 20 -32.83 -54.78 4.79
N ALA A 21 -33.15 -56.07 4.87
CA ALA A 21 -33.39 -56.73 6.15
C ALA A 21 -32.14 -56.66 7.06
N ASN A 22 -32.37 -56.36 8.34
CA ASN A 22 -31.36 -56.24 9.40
C ASN A 22 -30.24 -55.20 9.14
N TYR A 23 -30.50 -54.17 8.32
CA TYR A 23 -29.52 -53.12 8.04
C TYR A 23 -29.50 -51.99 9.10
N PHE A 24 -28.59 -51.02 9.02
CA PHE A 24 -28.46 -49.99 10.06
C PHE A 24 -29.64 -49.01 10.16
N TRP A 25 -30.42 -48.89 9.07
CA TRP A 25 -31.58 -48.01 8.96
C TRP A 25 -32.83 -48.77 8.50
N ARG A 26 -34.00 -48.17 8.72
CA ARG A 26 -35.31 -48.65 8.26
C ARG A 26 -36.25 -47.49 7.91
N TRP A 27 -37.28 -47.80 7.14
CA TRP A 27 -38.47 -46.94 7.03
C TRP A 27 -39.36 -47.09 8.27
N ALA A 28 -39.84 -45.97 8.78
CA ALA A 28 -40.83 -45.85 9.86
C ALA A 28 -41.97 -44.92 9.42
N ASP A 29 -43.01 -44.84 10.24
CA ASP A 29 -44.23 -44.05 10.01
C ASP A 29 -44.76 -44.14 8.56
N SER A 30 -45.11 -45.36 8.13
CA SER A 30 -45.58 -45.63 6.75
C SER A 30 -44.65 -45.17 5.62
N GLY A 31 -43.34 -45.09 5.86
CA GLY A 31 -42.36 -44.63 4.86
C GLY A 31 -42.15 -43.12 4.83
N GLN A 32 -42.60 -42.39 5.86
CA GLN A 32 -42.40 -40.93 5.97
C GLN A 32 -41.14 -40.56 6.78
N ILE A 33 -40.61 -41.48 7.58
CA ILE A 33 -39.44 -41.24 8.44
C ILE A 33 -38.39 -42.31 8.17
N VAL A 34 -37.13 -41.92 8.07
CA VAL A 34 -35.99 -42.84 8.11
C VAL A 34 -35.39 -42.83 9.51
N GLU A 35 -35.26 -44.02 10.10
CA GLU A 35 -34.74 -44.22 11.47
C GLU A 35 -33.54 -45.16 11.46
N TRP A 36 -32.66 -44.98 12.45
CA TRP A 36 -31.76 -46.01 12.94
C TRP A 36 -32.55 -47.21 13.49
N GLN A 37 -31.95 -48.41 13.53
CA GLN A 37 -32.62 -49.59 14.12
C GLN A 37 -32.99 -49.46 15.60
N ASN A 38 -32.38 -48.53 16.33
CA ASN A 38 -32.76 -48.22 17.72
C ASN A 38 -33.94 -47.23 17.84
N GLY A 39 -34.57 -46.84 16.72
CA GLY A 39 -35.73 -45.94 16.67
C GLY A 39 -35.39 -44.44 16.68
N VAL A 40 -34.11 -44.05 16.64
CA VAL A 40 -33.72 -42.64 16.54
C VAL A 40 -33.87 -42.18 15.08
N THR A 41 -34.55 -41.05 14.86
CA THR A 41 -34.73 -40.46 13.53
C THR A 41 -33.40 -40.02 12.90
N ILE A 42 -33.21 -40.37 11.62
CA ILE A 42 -32.12 -39.89 10.76
C ILE A 42 -32.57 -38.69 9.93
N SER A 43 -33.72 -38.81 9.26
CA SER A 43 -34.24 -37.79 8.34
C SER A 43 -35.72 -38.05 8.00
N TYR A 44 -36.44 -37.00 7.60
CA TYR A 44 -37.81 -37.10 7.10
C TYR A 44 -37.82 -37.29 5.57
N ARG A 45 -38.86 -37.92 5.02
CA ARG A 45 -38.98 -38.20 3.58
C ARG A 45 -38.80 -36.96 2.72
N ASP A 46 -39.44 -35.84 3.06
CA ASP A 46 -39.35 -34.58 2.31
C ASP A 46 -37.91 -34.03 2.28
N GLU A 47 -37.20 -34.11 3.41
CA GLU A 47 -35.81 -33.68 3.52
C GLU A 47 -34.88 -34.57 2.68
N LEU A 48 -35.06 -35.89 2.75
CA LEU A 48 -34.33 -36.85 1.94
C LEU A 48 -34.62 -36.65 0.44
N GLN A 49 -35.87 -36.36 0.07
CA GLN A 49 -36.25 -36.13 -1.33
C GLN A 49 -35.54 -34.91 -1.92
N VAL A 50 -35.41 -33.81 -1.18
CA VAL A 50 -34.65 -32.63 -1.62
C VAL A 50 -33.15 -32.95 -1.78
N VAL A 51 -32.58 -33.73 -0.87
CA VAL A 51 -31.16 -34.16 -0.95
C VAL A 51 -30.92 -35.08 -2.15
N ILE A 52 -31.74 -36.12 -2.32
CA ILE A 52 -31.64 -37.07 -3.43
C ILE A 52 -31.87 -36.37 -4.77
N ALA A 53 -32.85 -35.47 -4.88
CA ALA A 53 -33.06 -34.66 -6.09
C ALA A 53 -31.85 -33.80 -6.46
N THR A 54 -31.12 -33.30 -5.45
CA THR A 54 -29.90 -32.50 -5.65
C THR A 54 -28.72 -33.36 -6.13
N LEU A 55 -28.61 -34.60 -5.65
CA LEU A 55 -27.55 -35.55 -6.04
C LEU A 55 -27.84 -36.21 -7.40
N ALA A 56 -29.10 -36.45 -7.76
CA ALA A 56 -29.52 -37.04 -9.03
C ALA A 56 -29.09 -36.24 -10.28
N ALA A 57 -28.62 -35.01 -10.11
CA ALA A 57 -27.99 -34.21 -11.17
C ALA A 57 -26.57 -34.68 -11.56
N GLN A 58 -25.90 -35.49 -10.73
CA GLN A 58 -24.48 -35.88 -10.88
C GLN A 58 -24.22 -37.41 -10.78
N ASN A 59 -25.29 -38.24 -10.78
CA ASN A 59 -25.37 -39.65 -10.34
C ASN A 59 -25.74 -39.81 -8.86
N LEU A 60 -26.57 -40.82 -8.53
CA LEU A 60 -26.96 -41.10 -7.15
C LEU A 60 -25.94 -42.04 -6.47
N PRO A 61 -25.26 -41.60 -5.39
CA PRO A 61 -24.41 -42.46 -4.58
C PRO A 61 -25.26 -43.50 -3.80
N PRO A 62 -24.66 -44.56 -3.23
CA PRO A 62 -25.36 -45.50 -2.35
C PRO A 62 -26.18 -44.79 -1.26
N LEU A 63 -27.45 -45.18 -1.12
CA LEU A 63 -28.40 -44.49 -0.22
C LEU A 63 -27.97 -44.53 1.25
N GLY A 64 -27.26 -45.58 1.69
CA GLY A 64 -26.77 -45.64 3.06
C GLY A 64 -25.73 -44.55 3.35
N ALA A 65 -24.80 -44.28 2.44
CA ALA A 65 -23.86 -43.17 2.56
C ALA A 65 -24.57 -41.81 2.69
N VAL A 66 -25.65 -41.59 1.94
CA VAL A 66 -26.50 -40.38 2.05
C VAL A 66 -27.13 -40.28 3.45
N LEU A 67 -27.69 -41.38 3.96
CA LEU A 67 -28.34 -41.42 5.27
C LEU A 67 -27.37 -41.26 6.44
N LEU A 68 -26.17 -41.82 6.33
CA LEU A 68 -25.09 -41.59 7.30
C LEU A 68 -24.68 -40.11 7.33
N LEU A 69 -24.51 -39.48 6.16
CA LEU A 69 -24.19 -38.06 6.10
C LEU A 69 -25.33 -37.17 6.66
N LEU A 70 -26.60 -37.56 6.46
CA LEU A 70 -27.77 -36.91 7.08
C LEU A 70 -27.73 -37.04 8.60
N ALA A 71 -27.45 -38.23 9.13
CA ALA A 71 -27.35 -38.45 10.57
C ALA A 71 -26.23 -37.61 11.19
N ALA A 72 -25.05 -37.54 10.56
CA ALA A 72 -23.93 -36.69 10.99
C ALA A 72 -24.27 -35.19 10.99
N CYS A 73 -25.14 -34.74 10.08
CA CYS A 73 -25.59 -33.36 10.06
C CYS A 73 -26.47 -33.00 11.29
N SER A 74 -27.15 -33.98 11.89
CA SER A 74 -28.05 -33.76 13.02
C SER A 74 -27.31 -33.29 14.29
N GLN A 75 -27.99 -32.49 15.13
CA GLN A 75 -27.48 -32.15 16.47
C GLN A 75 -27.46 -33.36 17.42
N GLY A 76 -28.30 -34.37 17.15
CA GLY A 76 -28.42 -35.57 17.98
C GLY A 76 -27.35 -36.64 17.73
N TRP A 77 -26.47 -36.49 16.72
CA TRP A 77 -25.52 -37.52 16.32
C TRP A 77 -24.73 -38.16 17.48
N PRO A 78 -24.06 -37.41 18.38
CA PRO A 78 -23.28 -38.00 19.47
C PRO A 78 -24.12 -38.84 20.46
N ALA A 79 -25.40 -38.49 20.62
CA ALA A 79 -26.34 -39.18 21.52
C ALA A 79 -27.22 -40.23 20.79
N SER A 80 -27.12 -40.32 19.46
CA SER A 80 -28.01 -41.17 18.63
C SER A 80 -27.81 -42.67 18.83
N GLY A 81 -26.66 -43.09 19.39
CA GLY A 81 -26.24 -44.49 19.44
C GLY A 81 -25.88 -45.09 18.07
N GLY A 82 -25.90 -44.31 16.98
CA GLY A 82 -25.68 -44.80 15.62
C GLY A 82 -24.33 -45.48 15.41
N GLN A 83 -23.24 -44.97 16.02
CA GLN A 83 -21.93 -45.65 16.03
C GLN A 83 -22.04 -47.10 16.60
N GLY A 84 -22.85 -47.30 17.65
CA GLY A 84 -23.11 -48.61 18.24
C GLY A 84 -23.95 -49.52 17.34
N VAL A 85 -24.93 -48.97 16.61
CA VAL A 85 -25.71 -49.71 15.59
C VAL A 85 -24.80 -50.19 14.46
N LEU A 86 -23.90 -49.33 13.96
CA LEU A 86 -22.95 -49.66 12.90
C LEU A 86 -21.90 -50.69 13.36
N ALA A 87 -21.39 -50.56 14.59
CA ALA A 87 -20.51 -51.55 15.19
C ALA A 87 -21.21 -52.91 15.34
N GLY A 88 -22.46 -52.92 15.82
CA GLY A 88 -23.30 -54.12 15.91
C GLY A 88 -23.48 -54.80 14.55
N LEU A 89 -23.85 -54.04 13.52
CA LEU A 89 -23.95 -54.53 12.15
C LEU A 89 -22.63 -55.14 11.64
N ALA A 90 -21.50 -54.47 11.89
CA ALA A 90 -20.18 -55.01 11.54
C ALA A 90 -19.81 -56.30 12.31
N THR A 91 -20.37 -56.53 13.51
CA THR A 91 -20.21 -57.82 14.20
C THR A 91 -21.00 -58.96 13.56
N MET A 92 -22.17 -58.68 12.96
CA MET A 92 -22.97 -59.71 12.28
C MET A 92 -22.27 -60.30 11.06
N PHE A 93 -21.38 -59.53 10.42
CA PHE A 93 -20.61 -59.96 9.26
C PHE A 93 -19.29 -60.70 9.60
N ARG A 94 -18.92 -60.85 10.89
CA ARG A 94 -17.68 -61.55 11.29
C ARG A 94 -17.59 -62.94 10.66
N GLY A 95 -16.41 -63.29 10.13
CA GLY A 95 -16.16 -64.58 9.45
C GLY A 95 -16.47 -64.60 7.95
N HIS A 96 -17.06 -63.54 7.38
CA HIS A 96 -17.21 -63.40 5.92
C HIS A 96 -15.90 -62.91 5.28
N LYS A 97 -15.73 -63.10 3.97
CA LYS A 97 -14.57 -62.55 3.24
C LYS A 97 -14.67 -61.01 3.24
N GLY A 98 -13.57 -60.32 3.54
CA GLY A 98 -13.50 -58.85 3.56
C GLY A 98 -13.74 -58.19 4.93
N THR A 99 -13.94 -58.95 6.01
CA THR A 99 -14.20 -58.39 7.35
C THR A 99 -13.07 -57.54 7.93
N ASP A 100 -11.83 -57.78 7.52
CA ASP A 100 -10.65 -57.09 8.03
C ASP A 100 -10.60 -55.64 7.51
N GLU A 101 -11.00 -55.44 6.25
CA GLU A 101 -11.18 -54.12 5.65
C GLU A 101 -12.42 -53.41 6.21
N LEU A 102 -13.50 -54.15 6.51
CA LEU A 102 -14.74 -53.59 7.03
C LEU A 102 -14.53 -52.80 8.34
N GLN A 103 -13.70 -53.31 9.26
CA GLN A 103 -13.38 -52.62 10.51
C GLN A 103 -12.54 -51.35 10.26
N PHE A 104 -11.67 -51.33 9.25
CA PHE A 104 -10.96 -50.12 8.87
C PHE A 104 -11.94 -49.07 8.33
N TYR A 105 -12.74 -49.40 7.31
CA TYR A 105 -13.68 -48.45 6.70
C TYR A 105 -14.75 -47.95 7.68
N LEU A 106 -15.22 -48.80 8.62
CA LEU A 106 -16.13 -48.40 9.68
C LEU A 106 -15.52 -47.29 10.57
N ASN A 107 -14.27 -47.48 11.00
CA ASN A 107 -13.57 -46.50 11.85
C ASN A 107 -13.35 -45.17 11.11
N GLN A 108 -13.02 -45.20 9.81
CA GLN A 108 -12.87 -43.98 9.01
C GLN A 108 -14.21 -43.27 8.78
N ALA A 109 -15.28 -44.03 8.48
CA ALA A 109 -16.62 -43.48 8.32
C ALA A 109 -17.13 -42.80 9.61
N CYS A 110 -16.99 -43.42 10.77
CA CYS A 110 -17.37 -42.81 12.05
C CYS A 110 -16.58 -41.51 12.31
N ARG A 111 -15.25 -41.52 12.12
CA ARG A 111 -14.42 -40.31 12.25
C ARG A 111 -14.84 -39.19 11.30
N PHE A 112 -15.23 -39.53 10.07
CA PHE A 112 -15.72 -38.56 9.11
C PHE A 112 -17.10 -38.01 9.48
N MET A 113 -17.99 -38.84 10.03
CA MET A 113 -19.28 -38.38 10.56
C MET A 113 -19.09 -37.43 11.75
N ASP A 114 -18.13 -37.72 12.63
CA ASP A 114 -17.76 -36.84 13.75
C ASP A 114 -17.19 -35.49 13.24
N LEU A 115 -16.26 -35.52 12.27
CA LEU A 115 -15.72 -34.33 11.58
C LEU A 115 -16.82 -33.50 10.90
N VAL A 116 -17.77 -34.15 10.22
CA VAL A 116 -18.93 -33.46 9.61
C VAL A 116 -19.76 -32.81 10.71
N HIS A 117 -20.01 -33.48 11.83
CA HIS A 117 -20.76 -32.91 12.96
C HIS A 117 -20.03 -31.71 13.60
N GLU A 118 -18.69 -31.69 13.63
CA GLU A 118 -17.90 -30.54 14.08
C GLU A 118 -18.05 -29.28 13.19
N LEU A 119 -18.57 -29.42 11.95
CA LEU A 119 -18.79 -28.27 11.07
C LEU A 119 -19.79 -27.26 11.70
N PRO A 120 -19.58 -25.95 11.47
CA PRO A 120 -20.52 -24.91 11.86
C PRO A 120 -21.96 -25.21 11.39
N PRO A 121 -22.98 -24.95 12.22
CA PRO A 121 -24.35 -25.39 11.94
C PRO A 121 -24.93 -24.75 10.68
N GLU A 122 -24.42 -23.59 10.24
CA GLU A 122 -24.85 -22.94 9.01
C GLU A 122 -24.38 -23.68 7.75
N LEU A 123 -23.38 -24.56 7.85
CA LEU A 123 -22.92 -25.42 6.75
C LEU A 123 -23.68 -26.76 6.69
N ARG A 124 -24.26 -27.19 7.82
CA ARG A 124 -25.04 -28.43 7.96
C ARG A 124 -26.55 -28.26 7.79
N THR A 125 -27.05 -27.03 7.59
CA THR A 125 -28.48 -26.71 7.52
C THR A 125 -28.86 -25.97 6.24
N GLY A 126 -30.15 -25.96 5.92
CA GLY A 126 -30.72 -25.24 4.78
C GLY A 126 -30.05 -25.58 3.43
N PRO A 127 -29.87 -24.59 2.53
CA PRO A 127 -29.32 -24.85 1.20
C PRO A 127 -27.82 -25.22 1.22
N ARG A 128 -27.06 -24.79 2.24
CA ARG A 128 -25.62 -25.13 2.35
C ARG A 128 -25.41 -26.62 2.68
N LYS A 129 -26.36 -27.25 3.38
CA LYS A 129 -26.40 -28.72 3.52
C LYS A 129 -26.42 -29.41 2.16
N LEU A 130 -27.15 -28.89 1.18
CA LEU A 130 -27.22 -29.50 -0.16
C LEU A 130 -25.85 -29.44 -0.88
N GLN A 131 -25.13 -28.33 -0.73
CA GLN A 131 -23.75 -28.18 -1.21
C GLN A 131 -22.79 -29.14 -0.50
N LEU A 132 -22.93 -29.33 0.83
CA LEU A 132 -22.16 -30.34 1.58
C LEU A 132 -22.32 -31.74 0.97
N PHE A 133 -23.54 -32.13 0.60
CA PHE A 133 -23.79 -33.44 0.03
C PHE A 133 -23.18 -33.59 -1.37
N GLN A 134 -23.27 -32.56 -2.22
CA GLN A 134 -22.64 -32.56 -3.55
C GLN A 134 -21.11 -32.59 -3.47
N GLU A 135 -20.50 -31.85 -2.54
CA GLU A 135 -19.05 -31.86 -2.36
C GLU A 135 -18.58 -33.18 -1.75
N VAL A 136 -19.26 -33.73 -0.74
CA VAL A 136 -18.85 -34.97 -0.05
C VAL A 136 -19.10 -36.21 -0.91
N LEU A 137 -20.32 -36.38 -1.42
CA LEU A 137 -20.76 -37.58 -2.14
C LEU A 137 -20.62 -37.42 -3.66
N GLN A 138 -19.42 -37.03 -4.10
CA GLN A 138 -19.11 -36.98 -5.53
C GLN A 138 -19.20 -38.38 -6.16
N PRO A 139 -19.58 -38.48 -7.45
CA PRO A 139 -19.65 -39.76 -8.16
C PRO A 139 -18.30 -40.46 -8.09
N ALA A 140 -18.26 -41.64 -7.46
CA ALA A 140 -17.04 -42.39 -7.26
C ALA A 140 -16.39 -42.74 -8.61
N SER A 141 -15.28 -42.08 -8.94
CA SER A 141 -14.46 -42.48 -10.09
C SER A 141 -14.05 -43.93 -9.85
N THR A 142 -14.43 -44.83 -10.76
CA THR A 142 -14.35 -46.29 -10.58
C THR A 142 -12.92 -46.74 -10.33
N ARG A 143 -12.53 -46.84 -9.05
CA ARG A 143 -11.19 -47.21 -8.62
C ARG A 143 -10.98 -48.70 -8.88
N ARG A 144 -10.50 -49.05 -10.07
CA ARG A 144 -10.06 -50.41 -10.40
C ARG A 144 -8.97 -50.83 -9.42
N THR A 145 -9.25 -51.85 -8.62
CA THR A 145 -8.21 -52.53 -7.83
C THR A 145 -7.23 -53.24 -8.76
N ALA A 146 -6.01 -53.50 -8.29
CA ALA A 146 -4.96 -54.17 -9.08
C ALA A 146 -5.29 -55.61 -9.53
N LYS A 147 -6.43 -56.18 -9.08
CA LYS A 147 -6.97 -57.48 -9.50
C LYS A 147 -8.18 -57.38 -10.44
N GLY A 148 -8.52 -56.18 -10.93
CA GLY A 148 -9.55 -55.98 -11.95
C GLY A 148 -11.00 -56.12 -11.49
N GLN A 149 -11.26 -56.30 -10.19
CA GLN A 149 -12.62 -56.35 -9.65
C GLN A 149 -13.20 -54.94 -9.49
N GLN A 150 -14.39 -54.75 -10.05
CA GLN A 150 -15.14 -53.50 -10.14
C GLN A 150 -16.11 -53.39 -8.96
N LEU A 151 -15.63 -52.87 -7.83
CA LEU A 151 -16.25 -53.03 -6.51
C LEU A 151 -17.38 -52.03 -6.14
N VAL A 152 -17.88 -51.22 -7.08
CA VAL A 152 -18.83 -50.11 -6.78
C VAL A 152 -20.03 -50.08 -7.75
N ALA A 153 -20.39 -51.22 -8.36
CA ALA A 153 -21.32 -51.26 -9.50
C ALA A 153 -22.81 -51.43 -9.17
N GLU A 154 -23.21 -52.00 -8.02
CA GLU A 154 -24.58 -52.53 -7.86
C GLU A 154 -25.63 -51.57 -7.27
N ARG A 155 -25.23 -50.44 -6.67
CA ARG A 155 -26.17 -49.50 -6.00
C ARG A 155 -25.90 -48.01 -6.23
N THR A 156 -24.96 -47.67 -7.10
CA THR A 156 -24.80 -46.30 -7.63
C THR A 156 -25.67 -46.21 -8.88
N LEU A 157 -26.58 -45.24 -8.99
CA LEU A 157 -27.37 -45.06 -10.20
C LEU A 157 -26.70 -44.03 -11.11
N ASP A 158 -26.61 -44.32 -12.41
CA ASP A 158 -26.16 -43.35 -13.39
C ASP A 158 -27.18 -42.21 -13.55
N PHE A 159 -26.84 -41.18 -14.30
CA PHE A 159 -27.69 -40.00 -14.48
C PHE A 159 -29.07 -40.34 -15.09
N GLY A 160 -29.16 -41.32 -15.99
CA GLY A 160 -30.42 -41.72 -16.61
C GLY A 160 -31.32 -42.46 -15.63
N ASP A 161 -30.77 -43.47 -14.96
CA ASP A 161 -31.48 -44.27 -13.96
C ASP A 161 -31.84 -43.44 -12.72
N SER A 162 -31.01 -42.47 -12.34
CA SER A 162 -31.26 -41.55 -11.21
C SER A 162 -32.55 -40.75 -11.38
N GLN A 163 -32.76 -40.18 -12.58
CA GLN A 163 -33.97 -39.41 -12.89
C GLN A 163 -35.22 -40.29 -12.93
N GLY A 164 -35.10 -41.49 -13.54
CA GLY A 164 -36.18 -42.47 -13.56
C GLY A 164 -36.57 -42.96 -12.16
N ALA A 165 -35.59 -43.24 -11.30
CA ALA A 165 -35.81 -43.69 -9.94
C ALA A 165 -36.45 -42.61 -9.05
N LEU A 166 -35.96 -41.37 -9.13
CA LEU A 166 -36.54 -40.24 -8.42
C LEU A 166 -37.99 -39.99 -8.83
N ALA A 167 -38.30 -40.04 -10.13
CA ALA A 167 -39.66 -39.86 -10.63
C ALA A 167 -40.61 -40.97 -10.14
N GLN A 168 -40.16 -42.23 -10.10
CA GLN A 168 -40.95 -43.34 -9.54
C GLN A 168 -41.23 -43.14 -8.04
N TRP A 169 -40.22 -42.78 -7.25
CA TRP A 169 -40.37 -42.58 -5.81
C TRP A 169 -41.23 -41.36 -5.46
N ALA A 170 -41.04 -40.24 -6.17
CA ALA A 170 -41.85 -39.03 -6.01
C ALA A 170 -43.32 -39.22 -6.43
N SER A 171 -43.61 -40.18 -7.31
CA SER A 171 -44.97 -40.51 -7.74
C SER A 171 -45.78 -41.39 -6.78
N GLY A 172 -45.21 -41.77 -5.63
CA GLY A 172 -45.85 -42.65 -4.63
C GLY A 172 -45.97 -44.13 -5.03
N ARG A 173 -45.54 -44.50 -6.25
CA ARG A 173 -45.67 -45.87 -6.79
C ARG A 173 -44.87 -46.92 -6.03
N LEU A 174 -43.88 -46.51 -5.25
CA LEU A 174 -43.02 -47.42 -4.47
C LEU A 174 -43.51 -47.60 -3.03
N ASP A 175 -44.42 -46.76 -2.54
CA ASP A 175 -44.69 -46.59 -1.10
C ASP A 175 -45.07 -47.89 -0.40
N GLU A 176 -45.95 -48.69 -1.00
CA GLU A 176 -46.39 -49.98 -0.45
C GLU A 176 -45.27 -51.03 -0.43
N ALA A 177 -44.39 -51.00 -1.44
CA ALA A 177 -43.23 -51.89 -1.50
C ALA A 177 -42.14 -51.48 -0.50
N LEU A 178 -41.99 -50.17 -0.24
CA LEU A 178 -41.02 -49.63 0.72
C LEU A 178 -41.41 -49.87 2.20
N ARG A 179 -42.67 -50.20 2.50
CA ARG A 179 -43.09 -50.69 3.83
C ARG A 179 -42.39 -51.99 4.24
N HIS A 180 -41.98 -52.79 3.26
CA HIS A 180 -41.44 -54.12 3.47
C HIS A 180 -39.92 -54.09 3.34
N SER A 181 -39.21 -54.71 4.28
CA SER A 181 -37.75 -54.88 4.18
C SER A 181 -37.39 -55.71 2.94
N GLY A 182 -36.33 -55.29 2.26
CA GLY A 182 -35.75 -56.03 1.15
C GLY A 182 -34.98 -57.28 1.60
N PRO A 183 -34.24 -57.94 0.69
CA PRO A 183 -33.37 -59.06 1.05
C PRO A 183 -32.33 -58.65 2.11
N ALA A 184 -31.73 -59.64 2.77
CA ALA A 184 -30.63 -59.40 3.70
C ALA A 184 -29.46 -58.69 3.00
N VAL A 185 -28.85 -57.71 3.69
CA VAL A 185 -27.73 -56.93 3.14
C VAL A 185 -26.47 -57.79 2.97
N ALA A 186 -25.84 -57.69 1.80
CA ALA A 186 -24.53 -58.26 1.53
C ALA A 186 -23.41 -57.39 2.14
N VAL A 187 -22.30 -57.99 2.56
CA VAL A 187 -21.17 -57.28 3.20
C VAL A 187 -20.64 -56.16 2.29
N GLU A 188 -20.60 -56.47 0.99
CA GLU A 188 -20.15 -55.63 -0.10
C GLU A 188 -20.98 -54.34 -0.22
N CYS A 189 -22.30 -54.41 0.03
CA CYS A 189 -23.17 -53.23 0.04
C CYS A 189 -22.85 -52.30 1.22
N PHE A 190 -22.64 -52.85 2.42
CA PHE A 190 -22.27 -52.05 3.59
C PHE A 190 -20.87 -51.46 3.44
N LEU A 191 -19.93 -52.24 2.93
CA LEU A 191 -18.57 -51.80 2.63
C LEU A 191 -18.55 -50.69 1.58
N ALA A 192 -19.43 -50.72 0.56
CA ALA A 192 -19.58 -49.63 -0.41
C ALA A 192 -20.12 -48.33 0.22
N ASP A 193 -21.12 -48.41 1.12
CA ASP A 193 -21.62 -47.24 1.86
C ASP A 193 -20.51 -46.59 2.71
N LEU A 194 -19.71 -47.40 3.41
CA LEU A 194 -18.59 -46.92 4.24
C LEU A 194 -17.42 -46.37 3.39
N GLN A 195 -17.10 -47.03 2.27
CA GLN A 195 -16.05 -46.57 1.33
C GLN A 195 -16.37 -45.21 0.70
N CYS A 196 -17.65 -44.86 0.54
CA CYS A 196 -18.04 -43.54 0.06
C CYS A 196 -17.62 -42.44 1.06
N LEU A 197 -17.79 -42.69 2.36
CA LEU A 197 -17.37 -41.76 3.42
C LEU A 197 -15.85 -41.76 3.64
N ASP A 198 -15.17 -42.90 3.54
CA ASP A 198 -13.70 -42.96 3.58
C ASP A 198 -13.06 -42.20 2.40
N GLN A 199 -13.60 -42.30 1.18
CA GLN A 199 -13.16 -41.49 0.04
C GLN A 199 -13.33 -39.99 0.28
N ALA A 200 -14.42 -39.59 0.94
CA ALA A 200 -14.62 -38.20 1.35
C ALA A 200 -13.63 -37.78 2.44
N PHE A 201 -13.33 -38.63 3.42
CA PHE A 201 -12.36 -38.35 4.49
C PHE A 201 -10.91 -38.24 3.97
N GLN A 202 -10.51 -39.09 3.02
CA GLN A 202 -9.20 -39.01 2.36
C GLN A 202 -9.01 -37.68 1.62
N ARG A 203 -10.09 -37.10 1.08
CA ARG A 203 -10.10 -35.79 0.42
C ARG A 203 -10.23 -34.63 1.41
N PHE A 204 -10.97 -34.82 2.49
CA PHE A 204 -11.25 -33.81 3.52
C PHE A 204 -10.87 -34.31 4.93
N PRO A 205 -9.56 -34.45 5.24
CA PRO A 205 -9.09 -34.94 6.55
C PRO A 205 -9.33 -34.00 7.75
N SER A 206 -9.82 -32.77 7.55
CA SER A 206 -10.17 -31.85 8.64
C SER A 206 -11.45 -31.06 8.39
N ALA A 207 -12.13 -30.70 9.48
CA ALA A 207 -13.34 -29.86 9.44
C ALA A 207 -13.07 -28.47 8.83
N ASP A 208 -11.90 -27.87 9.13
CA ASP A 208 -11.49 -26.58 8.56
C ASP A 208 -11.35 -26.63 7.03
N LEU A 209 -10.76 -27.71 6.50
CA LEU A 209 -10.58 -27.91 5.06
C LEU A 209 -11.93 -28.09 4.36
N LEU A 210 -12.83 -28.90 4.93
CA LEU A 210 -14.18 -29.06 4.42
C LEU A 210 -14.98 -27.74 4.51
N ALA A 211 -14.86 -27.00 5.60
CA ALA A 211 -15.50 -25.70 5.76
C ALA A 211 -14.96 -24.65 4.76
N LEU A 212 -13.64 -24.66 4.49
CA LEU A 212 -13.02 -23.82 3.47
C LEU A 212 -13.56 -24.16 2.07
N ARG A 213 -13.62 -25.45 1.73
CA ARG A 213 -14.16 -25.94 0.46
C ARG A 213 -15.59 -25.50 0.25
N LEU A 214 -16.45 -25.66 1.26
CA LEU A 214 -17.86 -25.26 1.19
C LEU A 214 -18.05 -23.73 1.09
N ARG A 215 -17.19 -22.95 1.77
CA ARG A 215 -17.29 -21.49 1.77
C ARG A 215 -16.70 -20.82 0.54
N THR A 216 -15.70 -21.44 -0.12
CA THR A 216 -14.88 -20.77 -1.15
C THR A 216 -14.70 -21.56 -2.45
N GLY A 217 -15.01 -22.86 -2.47
CA GLY A 217 -14.71 -23.76 -3.60
C GLY A 217 -13.23 -24.15 -3.70
N LEU A 218 -12.41 -23.87 -2.68
CA LEU A 218 -10.96 -24.06 -2.70
C LEU A 218 -10.50 -25.10 -1.66
N ASP A 219 -9.53 -25.93 -2.04
CA ASP A 219 -8.92 -26.95 -1.16
C ASP A 219 -7.72 -26.40 -0.36
N GLN A 220 -7.32 -25.15 -0.63
CA GLN A 220 -6.35 -24.41 0.16
C GLN A 220 -6.66 -22.93 0.00
N VAL A 221 -6.45 -22.14 1.07
CA VAL A 221 -6.47 -20.69 0.93
C VAL A 221 -5.37 -20.37 -0.10
N PRO A 222 -5.66 -19.62 -1.18
CA PRO A 222 -4.62 -19.22 -2.10
C PRO A 222 -3.55 -18.55 -1.26
N LYS A 223 -2.32 -19.10 -1.30
CA LYS A 223 -1.18 -18.37 -0.76
C LYS A 223 -1.27 -16.99 -1.39
N PRO A 224 -1.14 -15.90 -0.60
CA PRO A 224 -0.91 -14.60 -1.21
C PRO A 224 0.12 -14.79 -2.32
N LEU A 225 -0.08 -14.16 -3.47
CA LEU A 225 1.06 -13.99 -4.37
C LEU A 225 2.21 -13.54 -3.47
N PRO A 226 3.43 -14.09 -3.62
CA PRO A 226 4.59 -13.41 -3.07
C PRO A 226 4.40 -11.96 -3.51
N GLU A 227 4.27 -11.03 -2.56
CA GLU A 227 4.28 -9.63 -2.91
C GLU A 227 5.49 -9.50 -3.84
N PRO A 228 5.32 -8.93 -5.05
CA PRO A 228 6.47 -8.76 -5.91
C PRO A 228 7.49 -8.07 -5.03
N ALA A 229 8.67 -8.67 -4.93
CA ALA A 229 9.78 -8.05 -4.24
C ALA A 229 10.29 -6.87 -5.10
N LEU A 230 9.42 -5.85 -5.27
CA LEU A 230 9.70 -4.54 -4.72
C LEU A 230 10.54 -4.82 -3.46
N PRO A 231 11.84 -4.53 -3.46
CA PRO A 231 12.62 -4.71 -2.25
C PRO A 231 11.86 -4.04 -1.10
N GLU A 232 11.95 -4.59 0.11
CA GLU A 232 11.65 -3.78 1.29
C GLU A 232 12.40 -2.46 1.07
N GLU A 233 11.68 -1.35 0.79
CA GLU A 233 12.34 -0.07 0.54
C GLU A 233 13.12 0.19 1.82
N PRO A 234 14.46 0.20 1.82
CA PRO A 234 15.25 0.08 3.03
C PRO A 234 15.12 1.39 3.82
N ALA A 235 14.08 1.42 4.66
CA ALA A 235 13.45 2.61 5.25
C ALA A 235 13.56 3.87 4.37
N ALA A 236 13.30 3.73 3.06
CA ALA A 236 13.65 4.67 1.99
C ALA A 236 14.82 5.61 2.38
N GLN A 237 16.06 5.07 2.41
CA GLN A 237 17.28 5.85 2.64
C GLN A 237 17.15 7.20 1.92
N PRO A 238 17.12 8.34 2.65
CA PRO A 238 16.43 9.49 2.12
C PRO A 238 17.28 10.04 0.98
N THR A 239 16.77 9.85 -0.24
CA THR A 239 17.56 9.89 -1.48
C THR A 239 18.00 11.30 -1.85
N ASP A 240 17.53 12.27 -1.07
CA ASP A 240 17.66 13.70 -1.21
C ASP A 240 17.91 14.29 0.19
N LEU A 241 18.86 15.22 0.29
CA LEU A 241 19.20 15.94 1.52
C LEU A 241 17.98 16.58 2.19
N LEU A 242 17.01 17.09 1.43
CA LEU A 242 15.81 17.69 2.02
C LEU A 242 14.90 16.65 2.69
N ASP A 243 14.90 15.40 2.23
CA ASP A 243 14.16 14.32 2.89
C ASP A 243 14.87 13.87 4.18
N GLN A 244 16.21 13.87 4.19
CA GLN A 244 17.00 13.63 5.42
C GLN A 244 16.68 14.69 6.48
N LEU A 245 16.70 15.97 6.08
CA LEU A 245 16.36 17.10 6.95
C LEU A 245 14.87 17.12 7.37
N ALA A 246 13.96 16.59 6.55
CA ALA A 246 12.54 16.49 6.87
C ALA A 246 12.20 15.38 7.88
N GLN A 247 13.02 14.33 7.96
CA GLN A 247 12.82 13.20 8.87
C GLN A 247 13.27 13.49 10.31
N ASP A 248 14.33 14.29 10.51
CA ASP A 248 14.74 14.70 11.86
C ASP A 248 13.82 15.83 12.39
N PRO A 249 13.15 15.66 13.55
CA PRO A 249 12.27 16.67 14.13
C PRO A 249 12.97 18.01 14.46
N ARG A 250 14.31 18.03 14.59
CA ARG A 250 15.12 19.23 14.82
C ARG A 250 15.27 20.10 13.57
N THR A 251 15.26 19.50 12.38
CA THR A 251 15.47 20.18 11.09
C THR A 251 14.25 20.18 10.18
N ALA A 252 13.17 19.46 10.52
CA ALA A 252 11.96 19.38 9.70
C ALA A 252 11.35 20.76 9.36
N GLY A 253 11.41 21.73 10.28
CA GLY A 253 11.00 23.12 10.01
C GLY A 253 11.86 23.82 8.95
N LEU A 254 13.18 23.61 8.98
CA LEU A 254 14.11 24.09 7.96
C LEU A 254 13.76 23.48 6.60
N ALA A 255 13.58 22.15 6.53
CA ALA A 255 13.27 21.45 5.28
C ALA A 255 11.99 21.96 4.61
N ARG A 256 10.90 22.15 5.38
CA ARG A 256 9.64 22.75 4.87
C ARG A 256 9.84 24.16 4.35
N LEU A 257 10.56 25.01 5.08
CA LEU A 257 10.84 26.39 4.68
C LEU A 257 11.66 26.42 3.38
N THR A 258 12.70 25.58 3.27
CA THR A 258 13.50 25.41 2.05
C THR A 258 12.63 24.97 0.87
N GLN A 259 11.80 23.93 1.02
CA GLN A 259 10.89 23.49 -0.05
C GLN A 259 9.94 24.61 -0.51
N ARG A 260 9.47 25.46 0.40
CA ARG A 260 8.63 26.62 0.05
C ARG A 260 9.42 27.72 -0.67
N LEU A 261 10.68 27.93 -0.29
CA LEU A 261 11.59 28.90 -0.90
C LEU A 261 12.04 28.49 -2.30
N VAL A 262 12.31 27.21 -2.54
CA VAL A 262 12.64 26.64 -3.87
C VAL A 262 11.60 27.07 -4.92
N ALA A 263 10.31 27.00 -4.58
CA ALA A 263 9.21 27.39 -5.46
C ALA A 263 9.04 28.92 -5.63
N ALA A 264 9.54 29.73 -4.69
CA ALA A 264 9.40 31.18 -4.68
C ALA A 264 10.61 31.91 -5.30
N LEU A 265 11.83 31.39 -5.09
CA LEU A 265 13.09 31.95 -5.56
C LEU A 265 13.29 31.69 -7.06
N ARG A 266 12.70 32.55 -7.89
CA ARG A 266 12.99 32.63 -9.32
C ARG A 266 14.37 33.26 -9.54
N ILE A 267 15.41 32.44 -9.58
CA ILE A 267 16.75 32.90 -9.92
C ILE A 267 16.78 33.29 -11.41
N PRO A 268 17.24 34.51 -11.77
CA PRO A 268 17.46 34.86 -13.17
C PRO A 268 18.43 33.87 -13.85
N MET A 269 18.07 33.39 -15.03
CA MET A 269 19.01 32.65 -15.87
C MET A 269 20.03 33.63 -16.47
N HIS A 270 21.28 33.21 -16.63
CA HIS A 270 22.32 34.04 -17.23
C HIS A 270 22.01 34.27 -18.72
N THR A 271 21.39 35.41 -19.04
CA THR A 271 21.19 35.88 -20.41
C THR A 271 22.18 36.98 -20.76
N HIS A 272 23.46 36.80 -20.40
CA HIS A 272 24.54 37.64 -20.93
C HIS A 272 24.84 37.24 -22.38
N HIS A 273 23.99 37.77 -23.27
CA HIS A 273 24.17 37.91 -24.72
C HIS A 273 25.12 36.93 -25.42
N ALA A 274 24.59 35.74 -25.68
CA ALA A 274 24.57 35.29 -27.06
C ALA A 274 23.16 35.60 -27.60
N SER A 275 23.08 36.38 -28.68
CA SER A 275 21.79 36.58 -29.35
C SER A 275 21.32 35.24 -29.92
N GLU A 276 20.07 34.83 -29.67
CA GLU A 276 19.46 33.71 -30.41
C GLU A 276 19.22 34.04 -31.89
N GLN A 277 19.59 35.24 -32.35
CA GLN A 277 19.84 35.47 -33.76
C GLN A 277 20.96 34.51 -34.21
N PRO A 278 20.66 33.53 -35.09
CA PRO A 278 21.70 32.68 -35.64
C PRO A 278 22.74 33.57 -36.33
N LEU A 279 24.00 33.39 -35.95
CA LEU A 279 25.12 33.98 -36.67
C LEU A 279 24.99 33.54 -38.13
N GLY A 280 25.00 34.50 -39.05
CA GLY A 280 24.55 34.28 -40.42
C GLY A 280 25.42 33.24 -41.14
N GLY A 281 24.85 32.07 -41.43
CA GLY A 281 25.56 30.96 -42.04
C GLY A 281 24.77 29.65 -41.98
N ILE A 282 25.32 28.63 -42.63
CA ILE A 282 24.89 27.22 -42.51
C ILE A 282 26.10 26.49 -41.95
N ALA A 283 25.95 25.89 -40.77
CA ALA A 283 27.04 25.19 -40.10
C ALA A 283 26.98 23.66 -40.29
N ASP A 284 25.78 23.12 -40.50
CA ASP A 284 25.52 21.67 -40.42
C ASP A 284 24.21 21.29 -41.14
N VAL A 285 23.96 20.00 -41.31
CA VAL A 285 22.73 19.42 -41.84
C VAL A 285 22.15 18.42 -40.84
N ALA A 286 20.86 18.52 -40.53
CA ALA A 286 20.18 17.70 -39.52
C ALA A 286 18.90 17.05 -40.06
N ASN A 287 18.52 15.89 -39.52
CA ASN A 287 17.34 15.13 -39.97
C ASN A 287 15.99 15.65 -39.42
N ARG A 288 16.00 16.80 -38.75
CA ARG A 288 14.80 17.46 -38.18
C ARG A 288 14.93 18.97 -38.29
N GLY A 289 13.87 19.64 -38.70
CA GLY A 289 13.81 21.09 -38.80
C GLY A 289 12.41 21.58 -39.17
N ASN A 290 12.29 22.89 -39.36
CA ASN A 290 11.11 23.50 -39.98
C ASN A 290 11.26 23.44 -41.52
N PHE A 291 10.15 23.37 -42.26
CA PHE A 291 10.15 23.25 -43.72
C PHE A 291 10.91 24.38 -44.42
N ASP A 292 10.91 25.59 -43.85
CA ASP A 292 11.71 26.75 -44.32
C ASP A 292 13.23 26.52 -44.33
N ARG A 293 13.70 25.39 -43.78
CA ARG A 293 15.10 24.97 -43.72
C ARG A 293 15.34 23.63 -44.41
N LEU A 294 14.34 23.02 -45.04
CA LEU A 294 14.52 21.77 -45.79
C LEU A 294 15.58 21.97 -46.89
N LEU A 295 16.46 20.99 -47.12
CA LEU A 295 17.50 21.11 -48.14
C LEU A 295 16.87 21.25 -49.53
N LEU A 296 17.44 22.09 -50.38
CA LEU A 296 16.97 22.27 -51.76
C LEU A 296 17.00 20.96 -52.58
N SER A 297 17.89 20.01 -52.25
CA SER A 297 17.90 18.68 -52.88
C SER A 297 16.73 17.79 -52.43
N GLU A 298 16.21 17.96 -51.22
CA GLU A 298 15.03 17.22 -50.75
C GLU A 298 13.78 17.68 -51.53
N LEU A 299 13.65 18.99 -51.79
CA LEU A 299 12.63 19.56 -52.68
C LEU A 299 12.76 19.17 -54.16
N ALA A 300 13.88 18.57 -54.57
CA ALA A 300 14.09 18.07 -55.92
C ALA A 300 13.71 16.59 -56.08
N HIS A 301 13.30 15.90 -55.01
CA HIS A 301 12.70 14.57 -55.10
C HIS A 301 11.24 14.65 -55.55
N ASP A 302 10.71 13.54 -56.08
CA ASP A 302 9.27 13.44 -56.34
C ASP A 302 8.45 13.44 -55.03
N ASP A 303 7.18 13.83 -55.14
CA ASP A 303 6.28 13.97 -53.99
C ASP A 303 6.19 12.71 -53.12
N LEU A 304 6.21 11.50 -53.71
CA LEU A 304 6.08 10.25 -52.95
C LEU A 304 7.36 9.95 -52.18
N THR A 305 8.53 10.11 -52.81
CA THR A 305 9.82 9.94 -52.14
C THR A 305 10.04 10.98 -51.05
N LEU A 306 9.69 12.25 -51.30
CA LEU A 306 9.78 13.31 -50.29
C LEU A 306 8.84 13.04 -49.10
N MET A 307 7.60 12.61 -49.35
CA MET A 307 6.67 12.23 -48.27
C MET A 307 7.19 11.04 -47.46
N ALA A 308 7.72 10.00 -48.11
CA ALA A 308 8.30 8.85 -47.41
C ALA A 308 9.46 9.27 -46.48
N ARG A 309 10.40 10.07 -46.99
CA ARG A 309 11.55 10.54 -46.20
C ARG A 309 11.15 11.52 -45.08
N LEU A 310 10.10 12.32 -45.27
CA LEU A 310 9.54 13.16 -44.21
C LEU A 310 8.90 12.32 -43.10
N VAL A 311 8.08 11.32 -43.44
CA VAL A 311 7.43 10.43 -42.47
C VAL A 311 8.47 9.61 -41.68
N ASN A 312 9.53 9.14 -42.35
CA ASN A 312 10.58 8.34 -41.73
C ASN A 312 11.61 9.15 -40.90
N ASN A 313 11.53 10.49 -40.89
CA ASN A 313 12.57 11.38 -40.33
C ASN A 313 13.95 11.23 -41.01
N GLU A 314 13.95 11.01 -42.33
CA GLU A 314 15.13 10.87 -43.19
C GLU A 314 15.39 12.11 -44.06
N ALA A 315 14.47 13.08 -44.05
CA ALA A 315 14.59 14.35 -44.75
C ALA A 315 15.63 15.27 -44.10
N LEU A 316 16.44 15.94 -44.92
CA LEU A 316 17.59 16.74 -44.47
C LEU A 316 17.26 18.24 -44.39
N TYR A 317 17.70 18.90 -43.32
CA TYR A 317 17.44 20.31 -43.03
C TYR A 317 18.74 21.08 -42.74
N LEU A 318 18.85 22.29 -43.27
CA LEU A 318 19.94 23.23 -43.02
C LEU A 318 19.90 23.74 -41.57
N ARG A 319 20.99 23.49 -40.83
CA ARG A 319 21.20 24.01 -39.48
C ARG A 319 22.11 25.22 -39.55
N ARG A 320 21.62 26.36 -39.05
CA ARG A 320 22.42 27.59 -38.94
C ARG A 320 23.43 27.47 -37.81
N GLU A 321 24.50 28.24 -37.92
CA GLU A 321 25.48 28.38 -36.85
C GLU A 321 24.81 28.97 -35.60
N ALA A 322 24.98 28.28 -34.47
CA ALA A 322 24.58 28.78 -33.17
C ALA A 322 25.83 29.34 -32.48
N PRO A 323 25.72 30.45 -31.74
CA PRO A 323 26.81 30.91 -30.89
C PRO A 323 27.23 29.80 -29.91
N PRO A 324 28.51 29.76 -29.48
CA PRO A 324 28.97 28.78 -28.51
C PRO A 324 28.09 28.83 -27.24
N ALA A 325 27.81 27.66 -26.68
CA ALA A 325 27.02 27.57 -25.46
C ALA A 325 27.69 28.40 -24.35
N PRO A 326 26.95 29.22 -23.59
CA PRO A 326 27.55 30.03 -22.53
C PRO A 326 28.21 29.13 -21.48
N GLU A 327 29.42 29.52 -21.06
CA GLU A 327 30.15 28.79 -20.03
C GLU A 327 29.38 28.78 -18.72
N VAL A 328 29.25 27.58 -18.12
CA VAL A 328 28.54 27.37 -16.87
C VAL A 328 29.43 27.84 -15.71
N ARG A 329 29.24 29.10 -15.29
CA ARG A 329 29.99 29.68 -14.17
C ARG A 329 29.57 29.07 -12.84
N PRO A 330 30.52 28.83 -11.91
CA PRO A 330 30.19 28.48 -10.54
C PRO A 330 29.42 29.62 -9.84
N ARG A 331 28.75 29.31 -8.74
CA ARG A 331 28.07 30.30 -7.90
C ARG A 331 28.60 30.23 -6.48
N ALA A 332 28.82 31.39 -5.85
CA ALA A 332 29.22 31.47 -4.45
C ALA A 332 28.03 31.90 -3.59
N VAL A 333 27.75 31.20 -2.49
CA VAL A 333 26.72 31.57 -1.51
C VAL A 333 27.42 31.97 -0.21
N LEU A 334 27.27 33.23 0.18
CA LEU A 334 27.89 33.80 1.38
C LEU A 334 26.80 33.94 2.45
N LEU A 335 26.90 33.10 3.48
CA LEU A 335 25.99 33.07 4.62
C LEU A 335 26.54 33.96 5.74
N ASP A 336 25.81 35.00 6.09
CA ASP A 336 26.05 35.76 7.31
C ASP A 336 25.78 34.88 8.55
N THR A 337 26.79 34.79 9.44
CA THR A 337 26.70 34.07 10.72
C THR A 337 26.83 35.00 11.93
N THR A 338 26.74 36.31 11.75
CA THR A 338 26.94 37.30 12.83
C THR A 338 25.74 37.44 13.77
N LEU A 339 25.94 38.14 14.89
CA LEU A 339 24.99 38.23 16.01
C LEU A 339 23.58 38.71 15.59
N ARG A 340 23.48 39.56 14.56
CA ARG A 340 22.20 40.04 14.01
C ARG A 340 21.32 38.91 13.46
N MET A 341 21.94 37.83 13.00
CA MET A 341 21.25 36.65 12.48
C MET A 341 20.63 35.77 13.58
N TRP A 342 20.92 36.01 14.87
CA TRP A 342 20.47 35.15 15.97
C TRP A 342 18.96 34.85 15.92
N GLY A 343 18.65 33.55 15.82
CA GLY A 343 17.32 32.98 15.95
C GLY A 343 16.70 32.68 14.60
N VAL A 344 15.47 33.14 14.40
CA VAL A 344 14.71 32.94 13.17
C VAL A 344 15.45 33.40 11.90
N PRO A 345 16.14 34.56 11.85
CA PRO A 345 16.85 35.00 10.64
C PRO A 345 17.94 34.03 10.17
N ARG A 346 18.70 33.39 11.07
CA ARG A 346 19.71 32.38 10.73
C ARG A 346 19.09 31.15 10.07
N VAL A 347 18.00 30.62 10.64
CA VAL A 347 17.28 29.47 10.07
C VAL A 347 16.71 29.83 8.70
N PHE A 348 16.17 31.04 8.56
CA PHE A 348 15.60 31.53 7.30
C PHE A 348 16.66 31.78 6.22
N ALA A 349 17.81 32.35 6.59
CA ALA A 349 18.95 32.55 5.70
C ALA A 349 19.53 31.22 5.19
N LEU A 350 19.67 30.23 6.07
CA LEU A 350 20.13 28.90 5.68
C LEU A 350 19.12 28.19 4.78
N ALA A 351 17.81 28.32 5.05
CA ALA A 351 16.77 27.81 4.16
C ALA A 351 16.82 28.47 2.77
N ALA A 352 17.12 29.77 2.70
CA ALA A 352 17.31 30.49 1.45
C ALA A 352 18.58 30.05 0.70
N ALA A 353 19.69 29.80 1.41
CA ALA A 353 20.91 29.22 0.83
C ALA A 353 20.64 27.83 0.24
N LEU A 354 20.04 26.92 1.01
CA LEU A 354 19.70 25.58 0.53
C LEU A 354 18.76 25.61 -0.69
N ALA A 355 17.77 26.51 -0.68
CA ALA A 355 16.87 26.70 -1.81
C ALA A 355 17.59 27.24 -3.05
N TRP A 356 18.55 28.16 -2.87
CA TRP A 356 19.40 28.66 -3.94
C TRP A 356 20.30 27.57 -4.52
N THR A 357 21.03 26.84 -3.68
CA THR A 357 21.89 25.72 -4.04
C THR A 357 21.12 24.67 -4.85
N ARG A 358 19.95 24.25 -4.35
CA ARG A 358 19.10 23.26 -5.03
C ARG A 358 18.60 23.73 -6.39
N ASN A 359 18.12 24.98 -6.51
CA ASN A 359 17.69 25.56 -7.78
C ASN A 359 18.85 25.70 -8.79
N SER A 360 20.08 25.88 -8.29
CA SER A 360 21.30 25.91 -9.10
C SER A 360 21.74 24.54 -9.61
N GLN A 361 21.66 23.50 -8.78
CA GLN A 361 22.03 22.14 -9.13
C GLN A 361 20.99 21.44 -10.03
N HIS A 362 19.70 21.67 -9.79
CA HIS A 362 18.58 21.01 -10.50
C HIS A 362 17.97 21.86 -11.64
N GLY A 363 18.65 22.94 -12.03
CA GLY A 363 18.24 23.79 -13.15
C GLY A 363 18.45 23.14 -14.52
N ARG A 364 18.05 23.84 -15.60
CA ARG A 364 18.30 23.40 -16.99
C ARG A 364 19.79 23.23 -17.34
N GLN A 365 20.66 23.90 -16.58
CA GLN A 365 22.11 23.73 -16.60
C GLN A 365 22.55 23.63 -15.14
N PRO A 366 22.98 22.46 -14.65
CA PRO A 366 23.51 22.29 -13.30
C PRO A 366 24.74 23.19 -13.10
N THR A 367 24.67 24.09 -12.12
CA THR A 367 25.78 24.98 -11.74
C THR A 367 26.40 24.50 -10.43
N PRO A 368 27.73 24.34 -10.34
CA PRO A 368 28.39 24.03 -9.07
C PRO A 368 28.26 25.24 -8.12
N VAL A 369 28.00 24.96 -6.84
CA VAL A 369 27.79 25.98 -5.82
C VAL A 369 28.80 25.81 -4.70
N LEU A 370 29.48 26.90 -4.33
CA LEU A 370 30.41 26.96 -3.21
C LEU A 370 29.78 27.79 -2.11
N ALA A 371 29.61 27.23 -0.91
CA ALA A 371 29.03 27.96 0.22
C ALA A 371 30.09 28.32 1.27
N TYR A 372 29.97 29.53 1.83
CA TYR A 372 30.88 30.08 2.82
C TYR A 372 30.10 30.73 3.96
N ALA A 373 30.54 30.50 5.20
CA ALA A 373 30.11 31.23 6.38
C ALA A 373 30.99 32.48 6.56
N LEU A 374 30.35 33.64 6.77
CA LEU A 374 30.99 34.92 7.06
C LEU A 374 30.72 35.30 8.53
N GLY A 375 31.76 35.30 9.35
CA GLY A 375 31.70 35.62 10.78
C GLY A 375 32.74 36.66 11.15
N GLY A 376 32.35 37.92 11.33
CA GLY A 376 33.26 39.00 11.72
C GLY A 376 34.38 39.28 10.70
N ARG A 377 35.51 38.58 10.82
CA ARG A 377 36.66 38.55 9.88
C ARG A 377 36.95 37.17 9.28
N LEU A 378 36.30 36.12 9.79
CA LEU A 378 36.45 34.74 9.36
C LEU A 378 35.62 34.49 8.10
N VAL A 379 36.22 33.77 7.15
CA VAL A 379 35.59 33.24 5.94
C VAL A 379 35.89 31.75 5.95
N GLU A 380 34.87 30.93 6.16
CA GLU A 380 35.02 29.48 6.29
C GLU A 380 34.12 28.77 5.29
N TRP A 381 34.57 27.66 4.73
CA TRP A 381 33.72 26.83 3.90
C TRP A 381 32.54 26.25 4.71
N ALA A 382 31.37 26.16 4.09
CA ALA A 382 30.15 25.62 4.68
C ALA A 382 29.61 24.52 3.77
N ASP A 383 29.47 23.31 4.31
CA ASP A 383 28.85 22.20 3.61
C ASP A 383 27.32 22.36 3.62
N LEU A 384 26.72 22.50 2.43
CA LEU A 384 25.27 22.55 2.22
C LEU A 384 24.75 21.34 1.42
N ASP A 385 25.61 20.36 1.14
CA ASP A 385 25.29 19.15 0.39
C ASP A 385 25.13 17.92 1.32
N SER A 386 25.64 17.97 2.57
CA SER A 386 25.43 16.93 3.59
C SER A 386 24.55 17.36 4.78
N PHE A 387 23.90 16.38 5.43
CA PHE A 387 23.04 16.61 6.60
C PHE A 387 23.82 17.20 7.78
N GLU A 388 24.99 16.63 8.10
CA GLU A 388 25.84 17.12 9.19
C GLU A 388 26.37 18.52 8.90
N GLY A 389 26.73 18.82 7.64
CA GLY A 389 27.13 20.16 7.19
C GLY A 389 26.07 21.22 7.45
N VAL A 390 24.81 20.92 7.12
CA VAL A 390 23.67 21.82 7.38
C VAL A 390 23.42 22.00 8.89
N VAL A 391 23.56 20.94 9.69
CA VAL A 391 23.45 21.02 11.16
C VAL A 391 24.59 21.85 11.76
N GLU A 392 25.81 21.71 11.25
CA GLU A 392 26.96 22.51 11.67
C GLU A 392 26.76 23.99 11.30
N ALA A 393 26.32 24.29 10.08
CA ALA A 393 26.01 25.64 9.61
C ALA A 393 24.90 26.32 10.44
N LEU A 394 23.89 25.57 10.91
CA LEU A 394 22.91 26.07 11.90
C LEU A 394 23.55 26.40 13.25
N GLY A 395 24.61 25.69 13.64
CA GLY A 395 25.33 25.87 14.89
C GLY A 395 26.21 27.12 14.90
N ARG A 396 26.82 27.47 13.76
CA ARG A 396 27.74 28.62 13.64
C ARG A 396 27.05 29.94 14.03
N LEU A 397 27.74 30.73 14.86
CA LEU A 397 27.37 32.09 15.25
C LEU A 397 28.63 32.85 15.70
N ASP A 398 28.92 33.99 15.06
CA ASP A 398 30.00 34.90 15.42
C ASP A 398 29.48 36.07 16.27
N ALA A 399 30.30 36.55 17.21
CA ALA A 399 29.95 37.63 18.13
C ALA A 399 29.98 39.04 17.50
N ALA A 400 30.53 39.19 16.29
CA ALA A 400 30.49 40.43 15.52
C ALA A 400 29.05 40.86 15.20
N LEU A 401 28.86 42.16 14.93
CA LEU A 401 27.55 42.73 14.61
C LEU A 401 27.15 42.54 13.13
N HIS A 402 28.13 42.49 12.22
CA HIS A 402 27.91 42.41 10.77
C HIS A 402 29.09 41.72 10.07
N PRO A 403 28.91 41.06 8.91
CA PRO A 403 29.95 40.29 8.24
C PRO A 403 30.90 41.14 7.38
N GLY A 404 30.82 42.48 7.44
CA GLY A 404 31.52 43.38 6.51
C GLY A 404 33.04 43.18 6.36
N ALA A 405 33.77 42.84 7.42
CA ALA A 405 35.22 42.61 7.31
C ALA A 405 35.55 41.23 6.71
N ALA A 406 34.76 40.19 7.00
CA ALA A 406 34.83 38.89 6.32
C ALA A 406 34.49 39.03 4.83
N LEU A 407 33.50 39.87 4.48
CA LEU A 407 33.16 40.20 3.10
C LEU A 407 34.34 40.87 2.37
N GLN A 408 35.04 41.82 3.00
CA GLN A 408 36.27 42.39 2.43
C GLN A 408 37.40 41.37 2.24
N VAL A 409 37.54 40.39 3.15
CA VAL A 409 38.50 39.28 3.00
C VAL A 409 38.14 38.42 1.78
N PHE A 410 36.85 38.07 1.63
CA PHE A 410 36.35 37.35 0.46
C PHE A 410 36.58 38.15 -0.84
N SER A 411 36.25 39.44 -0.89
CA SER A 411 36.48 40.26 -2.10
C SER A 411 37.95 40.38 -2.51
N ARG A 412 38.91 40.08 -1.62
CA ARG A 412 40.36 40.08 -1.90
C ARG A 412 40.91 38.71 -2.32
N ASN A 413 40.37 37.61 -1.79
CA ASN A 413 40.88 36.26 -2.00
C ASN A 413 40.26 35.57 -3.25
N GLN A 414 40.16 36.28 -4.37
CA GLN A 414 39.38 35.88 -5.54
C GLN A 414 39.84 34.62 -6.28
N THR A 415 40.99 34.01 -5.92
CA THR A 415 41.57 32.86 -6.61
C THR A 415 40.67 31.62 -6.58
N ASP A 416 39.92 31.42 -5.49
CA ASP A 416 39.20 30.16 -5.24
C ASP A 416 37.79 30.14 -5.87
N TYR A 417 37.36 31.27 -6.45
CA TYR A 417 36.03 31.50 -7.04
C TYR A 417 36.10 32.51 -8.19
N ALA A 418 37.21 32.54 -8.92
CA ALA A 418 37.41 33.43 -10.06
C ALA A 418 36.31 33.22 -11.13
N GLY A 419 35.52 34.27 -11.38
CA GLY A 419 34.39 34.23 -12.31
C GLY A 419 33.09 33.66 -11.74
N ALA A 420 33.01 33.34 -10.44
CA ALA A 420 31.78 32.89 -9.81
C ALA A 420 30.79 34.05 -9.58
N ASP A 421 29.49 33.80 -9.79
CA ASP A 421 28.44 34.75 -9.40
C ASP A 421 28.13 34.62 -7.90
N ALA A 422 28.54 35.61 -7.11
CA ALA A 422 28.37 35.59 -5.66
C ALA A 422 27.02 36.17 -5.20
N LEU A 423 26.37 35.45 -4.28
CA LEU A 423 25.18 35.85 -3.54
C LEU A 423 25.55 36.07 -2.07
N LEU A 424 25.25 37.24 -1.51
CA LEU A 424 25.29 37.47 -0.06
C LEU A 424 23.89 37.29 0.56
N ILE A 425 23.81 36.55 1.67
CA ILE A 425 22.60 36.36 2.47
C ILE A 425 22.80 36.95 3.87
N THR A 426 22.00 37.95 4.26
CA THR A 426 22.13 38.70 5.52
C THR A 426 20.78 39.24 6.03
N ALA A 427 20.76 39.85 7.21
CA ALA A 427 19.55 40.46 7.78
C ALA A 427 19.26 41.82 7.12
N ALA A 428 17.98 42.09 6.79
CA ALA A 428 17.57 43.33 6.14
C ALA A 428 17.93 44.59 6.95
N GLU A 429 17.87 44.49 8.28
CA GLU A 429 18.18 45.59 9.20
C GLU A 429 19.65 46.05 9.09
N GLN A 430 20.58 45.14 8.78
CA GLN A 430 22.01 45.47 8.64
C GLN A 430 22.29 46.44 7.49
N LEU A 431 21.45 46.46 6.45
CA LEU A 431 21.60 47.41 5.33
C LEU A 431 21.50 48.89 5.75
N THR A 432 20.98 49.16 6.96
CA THR A 432 20.91 50.51 7.54
C THR A 432 22.11 50.83 8.45
N GLU A 433 22.93 49.85 8.83
CA GLU A 433 24.13 50.10 9.64
C GLU A 433 25.25 50.68 8.76
N PRO A 434 25.78 51.88 9.09
CA PRO A 434 26.71 52.60 8.20
C PRO A 434 28.03 51.85 7.97
N ALA A 435 28.51 51.11 8.98
CA ALA A 435 29.73 50.31 8.87
C ALA A 435 29.56 49.12 7.90
N PHE A 436 28.41 48.46 7.92
CA PHE A 436 28.11 47.38 6.97
C PHE A 436 27.80 47.94 5.57
N ALA A 437 27.04 49.02 5.47
CA ALA A 437 26.73 49.67 4.19
C ALA A 437 28.00 50.11 3.43
N ALA A 438 29.01 50.62 4.13
CA ALA A 438 30.32 50.94 3.54
C ALA A 438 31.05 49.69 3.03
N ALA A 439 31.15 48.63 3.85
CA ALA A 439 31.80 47.38 3.46
C ALA A 439 31.08 46.68 2.28
N LEU A 440 29.73 46.75 2.26
CA LEU A 440 28.91 46.24 1.16
C LEU A 440 29.13 47.04 -0.14
N ALA A 441 29.28 48.37 -0.05
CA ALA A 441 29.57 49.24 -1.19
C ALA A 441 30.92 48.94 -1.83
N GLU A 442 31.95 48.60 -1.05
CA GLU A 442 33.24 48.13 -1.58
C GLU A 442 33.13 46.76 -2.27
N ALA A 443 32.24 45.89 -1.78
CA ALA A 443 32.06 44.52 -2.28
C ALA A 443 31.14 44.39 -3.50
N THR A 444 30.44 45.45 -3.95
CA THR A 444 29.48 45.37 -5.08
C THR A 444 30.10 44.99 -6.42
N ALA A 445 31.43 45.11 -6.56
CA ALA A 445 32.14 44.63 -7.74
C ALA A 445 32.30 43.09 -7.76
N THR A 446 32.23 42.45 -6.59
CA THR A 446 32.36 40.99 -6.43
C THR A 446 31.02 40.29 -6.20
N LEU A 447 30.02 40.99 -5.67
CA LEU A 447 28.67 40.45 -5.46
C LEU A 447 27.80 40.67 -6.70
N ARG A 448 27.16 39.60 -7.18
CA ARG A 448 26.11 39.70 -8.21
C ARG A 448 24.72 39.84 -7.60
N PHE A 449 24.47 39.15 -6.48
CA PHE A 449 23.18 39.14 -5.80
C PHE A 449 23.31 39.45 -4.30
N LEU A 450 22.24 40.00 -3.74
CA LEU A 450 22.05 40.18 -2.30
C LEU A 450 20.64 39.71 -1.97
N LEU A 451 20.51 38.76 -1.05
CA LEU A 451 19.25 38.32 -0.52
C LEU A 451 19.19 38.70 0.95
N THR A 452 18.12 39.39 1.34
CA THR A 452 17.91 39.77 2.73
C THR A 452 16.73 39.05 3.33
N VAL A 453 16.84 38.73 4.61
CA VAL A 453 15.79 38.11 5.42
C VAL A 453 15.46 39.01 6.61
N ASN A 454 14.22 38.99 7.07
CA ASN A 454 13.83 39.64 8.33
C ASN A 454 12.99 38.73 9.24
N ARG A 455 12.79 39.16 10.49
CA ARG A 455 12.09 38.39 11.52
C ARG A 455 10.58 38.21 11.24
N SER A 456 9.99 39.07 10.41
CA SER A 456 8.59 38.98 9.96
C SER A 456 8.36 37.99 8.80
N GLY A 457 9.41 37.33 8.30
CA GLY A 457 9.27 36.39 7.19
C GLY A 457 9.31 37.02 5.80
N GLU A 458 9.70 38.28 5.69
CA GLU A 458 9.99 38.91 4.42
C GLU A 458 11.37 38.49 3.92
N LEU A 459 11.44 38.21 2.62
CA LEU A 459 12.66 37.93 1.88
C LEU A 459 12.69 38.79 0.63
N GLN A 460 13.77 39.54 0.46
CA GLN A 460 13.98 40.46 -0.66
C GLN A 460 15.24 40.06 -1.42
N LEU A 461 15.11 39.82 -2.72
CA LEU A 461 16.23 39.52 -3.63
C LEU A 461 16.58 40.75 -4.45
N TYR A 462 17.84 41.16 -4.36
CA TYR A 462 18.46 42.23 -5.11
C TYR A 462 19.51 41.70 -6.08
N GLU A 463 19.72 42.43 -7.17
CA GLU A 463 20.80 42.23 -8.12
C GLU A 463 21.68 43.49 -8.18
N PHE A 464 23.00 43.29 -8.18
CA PHE A 464 23.98 44.33 -8.45
C PHE A 464 24.33 44.33 -9.94
N TYR A 465 24.12 45.47 -10.60
CA TYR A 465 24.46 45.68 -12.01
C TYR A 465 25.11 47.05 -12.18
N ASN A 466 26.32 47.09 -12.74
CA ASN A 466 27.14 48.31 -12.91
C ASN A 466 27.28 49.15 -11.62
N GLY A 467 27.39 48.48 -10.46
CA GLY A 467 27.48 49.13 -9.13
C GLY A 467 26.13 49.56 -8.52
N TYR A 468 25.03 49.51 -9.28
CA TYR A 468 23.69 49.83 -8.78
C TYR A 468 23.00 48.59 -8.24
N ARG A 469 22.29 48.73 -7.12
CA ARG A 469 21.46 47.67 -6.53
C ARG A 469 20.00 47.83 -6.96
N SER A 470 19.49 46.86 -7.73
CA SER A 470 18.08 46.79 -8.14
C SER A 470 17.34 45.72 -7.32
N LEU A 471 16.09 45.98 -6.93
CA LEU A 471 15.22 44.99 -6.28
C LEU A 471 14.53 44.15 -7.35
N LEU A 472 14.76 42.84 -7.35
CA LEU A 472 14.15 41.89 -8.29
C LEU A 472 12.82 41.32 -7.78
N SER A 473 12.75 40.97 -6.50
CA SER A 473 11.54 40.40 -5.92
C SER A 473 11.47 40.57 -4.40
N THR A 474 10.25 40.65 -3.90
CA THR A 474 9.90 40.61 -2.47
C THR A 474 8.91 39.47 -2.27
N THR A 475 9.11 38.67 -1.23
CA THR A 475 8.28 37.52 -0.86
C THR A 475 8.07 37.52 0.64
N SER A 476 6.93 37.01 1.11
CA SER A 476 6.58 36.96 2.54
C SER A 476 6.11 35.56 2.92
N PHE A 477 6.58 35.06 4.07
CA PHE A 477 6.35 33.70 4.55
C PHE A 477 5.84 33.71 5.99
N ASN A 478 4.86 32.86 6.30
CA ASN A 478 4.44 32.63 7.68
C ASN A 478 5.47 31.72 8.38
N LEU A 479 6.50 32.33 8.98
CA LEU A 479 7.60 31.58 9.59
C LEU A 479 7.16 30.73 10.78
N GLU A 480 6.15 31.18 11.54
CA GLU A 480 5.63 30.44 12.70
C GLU A 480 5.07 29.08 12.26
N GLU A 481 4.21 29.09 11.24
CA GLU A 481 3.65 27.89 10.62
C GLU A 481 4.74 27.03 9.95
N LEU A 482 5.63 27.64 9.17
CA LEU A 482 6.64 26.89 8.40
C LEU A 482 7.73 26.26 9.29
N LEU A 483 8.10 26.87 10.41
CA LEU A 483 9.13 26.36 11.33
C LEU A 483 8.55 25.47 12.44
N PHE A 484 7.43 25.85 13.06
CA PHE A 484 6.96 25.20 14.30
C PHE A 484 5.71 24.32 14.14
N ALA A 485 5.09 24.24 12.96
CA ALA A 485 4.04 23.24 12.73
C ALA A 485 4.53 21.82 13.07
N PRO A 486 3.71 20.98 13.71
CA PRO A 486 4.08 19.61 14.02
C PRO A 486 4.39 18.87 12.72
N VAL A 487 5.41 18.00 12.74
CA VAL A 487 5.73 17.13 11.60
C VAL A 487 4.45 16.33 11.28
N PRO A 488 3.89 16.43 10.06
CA PRO A 488 2.71 15.67 9.72
C PRO A 488 3.09 14.20 9.82
N ARG A 489 2.48 13.48 10.79
CA ARG A 489 2.55 12.02 10.81
C ARG A 489 2.12 11.57 9.43
N GLN A 490 3.01 10.91 8.69
CA GLN A 490 2.66 10.36 7.39
C GLN A 490 1.34 9.60 7.58
N PRO A 491 0.27 9.94 6.85
CA PRO A 491 -0.97 9.21 6.99
C PRO A 491 -0.61 7.77 6.65
N ARG A 492 -0.78 6.85 7.63
CA ARG A 492 -0.81 5.42 7.35
C ARG A 492 -1.70 5.30 6.12
N ARG A 493 -1.15 4.83 4.99
CA ARG A 493 -1.92 4.66 3.77
C ARG A 493 -3.06 3.71 4.13
N ILE A 494 -4.24 4.28 4.39
CA ILE A 494 -5.45 3.49 4.57
C ILE A 494 -5.59 2.79 3.22
N PRO A 495 -5.51 1.45 3.16
CA PRO A 495 -5.71 0.76 1.91
C PRO A 495 -7.05 1.25 1.34
N PRO A 496 -7.13 1.57 0.04
CA PRO A 496 -8.33 2.16 -0.52
C PRO A 496 -9.52 1.28 -0.14
N PRO A 497 -10.62 1.86 0.39
CA PRO A 497 -11.74 1.06 0.88
C PRO A 497 -12.18 0.11 -0.22
N GLU A 498 -12.37 -1.17 0.14
CA GLU A 498 -12.76 -2.20 -0.81
C GLU A 498 -13.92 -1.68 -1.66
N ARG A 499 -13.79 -1.80 -2.98
CA ARG A 499 -14.78 -1.26 -3.91
C ARG A 499 -16.09 -2.03 -3.78
N TRP A 500 -17.01 -1.51 -2.98
CA TRP A 500 -18.43 -1.83 -3.13
C TRP A 500 -18.89 -1.43 -4.55
N GLY A 501 -19.77 -2.25 -5.11
CA GLY A 501 -19.92 -2.43 -6.56
C GLY A 501 -20.08 -1.15 -7.39
N ARG A 502 -19.33 -1.07 -8.49
CA ARG A 502 -19.73 -0.21 -9.62
C ARG A 502 -20.89 -0.88 -10.37
N PRO A 503 -21.97 -0.16 -10.72
CA PRO A 503 -22.96 -0.70 -11.64
C PRO A 503 -22.35 -0.92 -13.03
N LEU A 504 -22.84 -1.93 -13.75
CA LEU A 504 -22.43 -2.20 -15.13
C LEU A 504 -22.86 -1.06 -16.07
N CYS A 505 -21.92 -0.20 -16.48
CA CYS A 505 -22.09 0.57 -17.70
C CYS A 505 -21.74 -0.32 -18.91
N ARG A 506 -22.78 -0.80 -19.61
CA ARG A 506 -22.64 -1.53 -20.87
C ARG A 506 -21.97 -0.68 -21.96
N ASN A 507 -21.22 -1.38 -22.82
CA ASN A 507 -20.81 -1.01 -24.18
C ASN A 507 -21.42 0.28 -24.76
N SER A 508 -20.63 1.35 -24.79
CA SER A 508 -20.76 2.44 -25.76
C SER A 508 -19.39 2.77 -26.32
N ARG A 509 -19.27 2.80 -27.66
CA ARG A 509 -18.00 3.02 -28.39
C ARG A 509 -17.38 4.39 -28.04
N PRO A 510 -16.05 4.57 -28.15
CA PRO A 510 -15.44 5.87 -27.92
C PRO A 510 -15.95 6.88 -28.95
N HIS A 511 -16.60 7.94 -28.48
CA HIS A 511 -16.90 9.10 -29.32
C HIS A 511 -15.66 9.97 -29.47
N CYS A 512 -15.34 10.33 -30.71
CA CYS A 512 -14.26 11.26 -31.03
C CYS A 512 -14.51 12.61 -30.35
N PHE A 513 -13.48 13.18 -29.72
CA PHE A 513 -13.52 14.57 -29.27
C PHE A 513 -13.63 15.51 -30.48
N PHE A 514 -14.82 16.08 -30.66
CA PHE A 514 -15.06 17.10 -31.68
C PHE A 514 -14.40 18.42 -31.23
N ARG A 515 -13.38 18.89 -31.96
CA ARG A 515 -12.92 20.28 -31.83
C ARG A 515 -14.00 21.20 -32.40
N PRO A 516 -14.46 22.24 -31.68
CA PRO A 516 -15.20 23.33 -32.32
C PRO A 516 -14.25 24.12 -33.24
N PRO A 517 -14.70 24.55 -34.44
CA PRO A 517 -13.88 25.35 -35.33
C PRO A 517 -13.76 26.80 -34.82
N ALA A 518 -12.64 27.45 -35.12
CA ALA A 518 -12.51 28.89 -34.96
C ALA A 518 -13.32 29.61 -36.06
N CYS A 519 -14.27 30.46 -35.67
CA CYS A 519 -14.90 31.43 -36.56
C CYS A 519 -14.58 32.83 -36.07
N ALA A 520 -13.95 33.63 -36.93
CA ALA A 520 -13.73 35.04 -36.69
C ALA A 520 -15.03 35.83 -36.83
N PHE A 521 -15.18 36.92 -36.06
CA PHE A 521 -16.01 38.03 -36.47
C PHE A 521 -15.39 39.38 -36.08
N ARG A 522 -15.52 40.35 -36.98
CA ARG A 522 -14.97 41.70 -36.85
C ARG A 522 -15.91 42.63 -36.06
N SER A 523 -15.31 43.61 -35.40
CA SER A 523 -15.77 45.00 -35.21
C SER A 523 -17.27 45.31 -35.02
N ALA A 524 -17.61 45.84 -33.85
CA ALA A 524 -18.53 46.98 -33.71
C ALA A 524 -18.24 47.76 -32.41
N ILE A 525 -18.20 49.10 -32.51
CA ILE A 525 -18.20 50.07 -31.41
C ILE A 525 -19.53 50.83 -31.49
N PRO A 526 -20.29 50.97 -30.40
CA PRO A 526 -20.43 52.29 -29.73
C PRO A 526 -20.23 52.16 -28.20
N PHE A 527 -19.44 52.99 -27.53
CA PHE A 527 -19.76 54.37 -27.10
C PHE A 527 -21.15 54.54 -26.47
N ILE A 528 -21.24 54.68 -25.14
CA ILE A 528 -21.72 55.90 -24.44
C ILE A 528 -21.55 55.77 -22.91
N THR A 529 -21.28 56.93 -22.30
CA THR A 529 -20.83 57.32 -20.96
C THR A 529 -21.68 56.97 -19.73
N ALA A 530 -21.02 56.73 -18.58
CA ALA A 530 -21.28 57.28 -17.23
C ALA A 530 -20.27 56.64 -16.23
N SER A 531 -19.39 57.34 -15.51
CA SER A 531 -19.60 58.15 -14.28
C SER A 531 -20.42 57.41 -13.19
N ALA A 532 -20.00 57.27 -11.93
CA ALA A 532 -18.92 57.97 -11.21
C ALA A 532 -18.40 57.21 -9.97
N CYS A 533 -17.24 57.66 -9.49
CA CYS A 533 -16.79 57.85 -8.10
C CYS A 533 -17.06 56.83 -6.97
N TRP A 534 -15.97 56.51 -6.27
CA TRP A 534 -15.92 56.17 -4.84
C TRP A 534 -16.63 57.23 -3.95
N PRO A 535 -16.96 56.92 -2.68
CA PRO A 535 -16.04 57.38 -1.63
C PRO A 535 -15.88 56.44 -0.41
N SER A 536 -14.69 56.54 0.19
CA SER A 536 -14.48 56.71 1.64
C SER A 536 -13.84 58.12 1.82
N PRO A 537 -13.56 58.70 3.02
CA PRO A 537 -13.57 58.11 4.38
C PRO A 537 -14.01 59.07 5.55
N THR A 538 -13.71 58.69 6.81
CA THR A 538 -13.34 59.52 8.01
C THR A 538 -14.30 60.46 8.79
N GLN A 539 -14.42 60.15 10.09
CA GLN A 539 -14.15 60.99 11.31
C GLN A 539 -15.19 61.88 12.05
N THR A 540 -15.06 61.79 13.40
CA THR A 540 -15.23 62.80 14.50
C THR A 540 -16.61 63.25 15.03
N GLY A 541 -16.71 63.34 16.38
CA GLY A 541 -17.75 64.08 17.12
C GLY A 541 -18.05 63.55 18.54
N CYS A 542 -17.75 64.32 19.61
CA CYS A 542 -17.98 63.96 21.02
C CYS A 542 -19.24 64.63 21.63
N CYS A 543 -19.77 64.15 22.77
CA CYS A 543 -20.19 64.99 23.93
C CYS A 543 -20.74 64.23 25.18
N SER A 544 -20.34 64.72 26.38
CA SER A 544 -21.03 64.78 27.71
C SER A 544 -21.67 63.55 28.42
N GLY A 545 -21.28 63.34 29.69
CA GLY A 545 -22.12 62.76 30.78
C GLY A 545 -22.75 63.85 31.68
N PRO A 546 -23.06 63.67 32.99
CA PRO A 546 -22.87 62.50 33.88
C PRO A 546 -24.06 62.20 34.88
N THR A 547 -23.78 61.47 35.97
CA THR A 547 -24.51 61.31 37.28
C THR A 547 -25.50 60.13 37.49
N GLY A 548 -25.48 59.54 38.70
CA GLY A 548 -26.57 58.70 39.25
C GLY A 548 -26.20 57.34 39.88
N VAL A 549 -25.78 57.31 41.16
CA VAL A 549 -25.55 56.13 42.03
C VAL A 549 -26.33 56.42 43.35
N PRO A 550 -27.10 55.49 43.98
CA PRO A 550 -26.47 54.55 44.92
C PRO A 550 -27.07 53.14 45.16
N GLU A 551 -26.15 52.30 45.64
CA GLU A 551 -26.24 51.09 46.47
C GLU A 551 -26.93 51.30 47.86
N PRO A 552 -27.05 50.33 48.83
CA PRO A 552 -26.18 49.15 49.07
C PRO A 552 -26.81 47.82 49.56
N GLY A 553 -25.97 46.78 49.65
CA GLY A 553 -26.23 45.51 50.35
C GLY A 553 -24.95 44.73 50.71
N SER A 554 -24.38 45.01 51.89
CA SER A 554 -23.16 44.40 52.49
C SER A 554 -23.44 42.99 53.10
N CYS A 555 -22.51 42.13 53.58
CA CYS A 555 -21.04 42.17 53.81
C CYS A 555 -20.48 40.75 54.19
N CYS A 556 -19.14 40.56 54.16
CA CYS A 556 -18.33 39.65 55.02
C CYS A 556 -18.46 38.09 54.89
N LEU A 557 -17.50 37.19 55.21
CA LEU A 557 -16.06 37.12 55.63
C LEU A 557 -15.62 35.63 55.35
N ALA A 558 -14.49 35.25 54.70
CA ALA A 558 -13.05 35.25 55.06
C ALA A 558 -12.46 33.92 55.65
N LEU A 559 -11.27 33.52 55.15
CA LEU A 559 -10.26 32.58 55.73
C LEU A 559 -10.65 31.05 55.76
N SER A 560 -9.76 30.04 55.80
CA SER A 560 -8.30 29.96 56.10
C SER A 560 -7.58 28.70 55.54
N GLN A 561 -6.28 28.85 55.24
CA GLN A 561 -5.14 27.93 55.51
C GLN A 561 -4.91 26.55 54.82
N VAL A 562 -3.61 26.32 54.58
CA VAL A 562 -2.89 25.05 54.32
C VAL A 562 -1.96 24.82 55.55
N PRO A 563 -1.74 23.58 56.03
CA PRO A 563 -0.36 23.09 56.01
C PRO A 563 -0.13 21.57 55.79
N PHE A 564 1.10 21.34 55.37
CA PHE A 564 1.92 20.15 55.11
C PHE A 564 2.16 19.20 56.33
N ILE A 565 2.85 18.07 56.04
CA ILE A 565 3.63 17.16 56.94
C ILE A 565 2.89 16.00 57.64
N SER A 566 3.10 14.76 57.18
CA SER A 566 4.01 13.76 57.80
C SER A 566 3.84 12.34 57.24
N ALA A 567 4.93 11.58 57.16
CA ALA A 567 4.91 10.12 57.01
C ALA A 567 4.94 9.45 58.41
N PRO A 568 4.68 8.15 58.49
CA PRO A 568 5.65 7.32 59.21
C PRO A 568 6.08 6.03 58.47
N THR A 569 7.19 5.51 58.98
CA THR A 569 8.08 4.49 58.43
C THR A 569 7.70 3.05 58.84
N SER A 570 8.19 2.07 58.04
CA SER A 570 8.65 0.73 58.50
C SER A 570 7.59 -0.32 58.91
N THR A 571 7.80 -1.66 58.82
CA THR A 571 8.97 -2.47 58.41
C THR A 571 8.58 -3.92 58.02
N ARG A 572 9.36 -4.57 57.11
CA ARG A 572 9.70 -6.04 56.98
C ARG A 572 8.55 -7.07 56.90
N THR A 573 8.55 -8.08 56.02
CA THR A 573 9.59 -9.09 55.67
C THR A 573 9.45 -9.53 54.18
N CYS A 574 10.47 -9.79 53.34
CA CYS A 574 11.70 -10.61 53.40
C CYS A 574 11.54 -12.14 53.16
N SER A 575 11.74 -12.57 51.91
CA SER A 575 12.53 -13.77 51.50
C SER A 575 12.73 -13.71 49.97
N CYS A 576 13.89 -13.30 49.44
CA CYS A 576 15.10 -14.13 49.23
C CYS A 576 14.91 -15.30 48.26
N TRP A 577 15.67 -15.31 47.15
CA TRP A 577 16.70 -16.33 46.88
C TRP A 577 17.75 -15.78 45.91
N SER A 578 19.02 -16.11 46.13
CA SER A 578 20.18 -15.56 45.42
C SER A 578 21.11 -16.67 44.93
N ARG A 579 21.92 -16.37 43.90
CA ARG A 579 22.99 -17.23 43.34
C ARG A 579 24.04 -17.64 44.40
N PRO A 580 24.85 -18.68 44.11
CA PRO A 580 26.32 -18.48 43.91
C PRO A 580 26.85 -19.17 42.62
N THR A 581 27.76 -18.58 41.80
CA THR A 581 29.26 -18.66 41.79
C THR A 581 29.83 -20.10 41.63
N SER A 582 30.94 -20.42 40.91
CA SER A 582 32.19 -19.68 40.66
C SER A 582 33.14 -20.32 39.58
N CYS A 583 33.98 -19.51 38.93
CA CYS A 583 35.43 -19.68 38.62
C CYS A 583 36.07 -20.86 37.81
N CYS A 584 37.11 -20.46 37.03
CA CYS A 584 38.39 -21.13 36.69
C CYS A 584 38.57 -22.08 35.46
N ALA A 585 39.13 -21.48 34.37
CA ALA A 585 40.44 -21.75 33.74
C ALA A 585 40.79 -23.05 32.94
N SER A 586 41.44 -22.84 31.77
CA SER A 586 42.31 -23.73 30.95
C SER A 586 41.65 -24.95 30.25
N THR A 587 42.06 -25.46 29.08
CA THR A 587 43.36 -25.41 28.32
C THR A 587 43.17 -25.76 26.82
N GLY A 588 44.11 -25.37 25.92
CA GLY A 588 44.36 -25.99 24.58
C GLY A 588 43.90 -25.20 23.33
N LEU A 589 44.80 -24.63 22.50
CA LEU A 589 45.47 -25.25 21.33
C LEU A 589 44.46 -25.57 20.19
N LEU A 590 44.47 -24.99 18.97
CA LEU A 590 45.49 -24.43 18.05
C LEU A 590 44.80 -23.47 17.03
N SER A 591 45.41 -22.65 16.15
CA SER A 591 46.82 -22.32 15.79
C SER A 591 46.94 -20.91 15.15
N THR A 592 48.17 -20.54 14.78
CA THR A 592 48.62 -19.54 13.78
C THR A 592 48.03 -19.75 12.36
N SER A 593 48.02 -18.83 11.39
CA SER A 593 48.63 -17.50 11.20
C SER A 593 47.62 -16.54 10.49
N GLN A 594 47.89 -15.30 10.08
CA GLN A 594 49.15 -14.53 9.99
C GLN A 594 48.96 -13.01 10.18
N VAL A 595 50.10 -12.29 10.12
CA VAL A 595 50.36 -10.86 10.15
C VAL A 595 50.82 -10.39 8.77
N GLU A 596 50.37 -9.23 8.28
CA GLU A 596 51.29 -8.24 7.68
C GLU A 596 50.69 -6.83 7.64
N THR A 597 51.42 -5.88 8.23
CA THR A 597 51.17 -4.44 8.22
C THR A 597 52.20 -3.75 7.34
N TRP A 598 51.80 -2.75 6.55
CA TRP A 598 52.76 -1.77 5.99
C TRP A 598 52.31 -0.34 6.21
N ASN A 599 53.29 0.53 6.44
CA ASN A 599 53.17 1.88 6.96
C ASN A 599 53.75 2.90 5.96
N LEU A 600 53.17 4.10 5.92
CA LEU A 600 53.80 5.42 5.74
C LEU A 600 55.05 5.62 4.84
N LEU A 601 54.95 6.59 3.90
CA LEU A 601 55.82 7.77 3.66
C LEU A 601 55.58 8.29 2.22
N ILE A 602 54.94 9.46 2.02
CA ILE A 602 55.56 10.80 1.84
C ILE A 602 56.66 10.82 0.75
N TRP A 603 56.49 11.63 -0.30
CA TRP A 603 57.42 12.72 -0.69
C TRP A 603 56.81 13.67 -1.74
N THR A 604 57.40 14.85 -1.79
CA THR A 604 56.96 16.15 -2.31
C THR A 604 57.05 16.34 -3.83
N THR A 605 56.25 17.31 -4.33
CA THR A 605 56.55 18.26 -5.43
C THR A 605 57.03 17.77 -6.79
N SER A 606 56.15 17.92 -7.79
CA SER A 606 56.43 18.61 -9.06
C SER A 606 55.13 19.08 -9.69
#